data_AF-A0A7G2CLV7-F1
#
_entry.id   AF-A0A7G2CLV7-F1
#
_cell.length_a   1.000
_cell.length_b   1.000
_cell.length_c   1.000
_cell.angle_alpha   90.00
_cell.angle_beta   90.00
_cell.angle_gamma   90.00
#
_symmetry.space_group_name_H-M   'P 1'
#
loop_
_entity.id
_entity.type
_entity.pdbx_description
1 polymer ?
#
loop_
_entity_poly.entity_id
_entity_poly.type
_entity_poly.pdbx_seq_one_letter_code
_entity_poly.pdbx_strand_id
1 'polypeptide(L)'
;MGTKPSTVTERTERAAKTGVLTLSDLKITSWKKLISRLSNVQSVKTISLDHNALSKSIPRSFMTLHLWKTLVSVDLSHNNITCACVLGSGGASHASPDECAAASSATVSQTSEATSGLETLNLSGNALSVLPANLAARFPSLKRIVCKDNRRPLNGGSLAACLRQSKSMESVNLSNSGLTSVVLLKDEKSMLPSMKELILSSNNFKGTFSLTETQIQKSVFPSLRRVVLDAPKDTLSEIDPNLYTNAPDLNSLSLVGHGNEEKLMEKLRSTAGYQRWRENHVDQINRQLQSTGEAKLMS
;
A
#
# COMPACT_ATOMS: atom_id res chain seq x y z
N MET A 1 -34.00 -21.74 6.29
CA MET A 1 -34.50 -20.52 6.97
C MET A 1 -33.51 -19.39 6.71
N GLY A 2 -33.83 -18.46 5.82
CA GLY A 2 -32.97 -17.32 5.54
C GLY A 2 -33.09 -16.31 6.68
N THR A 3 -32.03 -16.13 7.47
CA THR A 3 -31.95 -15.03 8.43
C THR A 3 -32.09 -13.71 7.68
N LYS A 4 -33.10 -12.91 8.04
CA LYS A 4 -33.33 -11.58 7.48
C LYS A 4 -32.01 -10.78 7.57
N PRO A 5 -31.56 -10.11 6.49
CA PRO A 5 -30.32 -9.36 6.55
C PRO A 5 -30.43 -8.28 7.63
N SER A 6 -29.56 -8.36 8.64
CA SER A 6 -29.54 -7.43 9.77
C SER A 6 -29.40 -5.99 9.27
N THR A 7 -30.20 -5.08 9.80
CA THR A 7 -30.17 -3.67 9.37
C THR A 7 -28.85 -2.98 9.75
N VAL A 8 -28.52 -1.86 9.10
CA VAL A 8 -27.34 -1.04 9.45
C VAL A 8 -27.37 -0.65 10.94
N THR A 9 -28.55 -0.35 11.47
CA THR A 9 -28.77 0.02 12.88
C THR A 9 -28.38 -1.11 13.83
N GLU A 10 -28.87 -2.34 13.60
CA GLU A 10 -28.51 -3.52 14.41
C GLU A 10 -27.00 -3.79 14.37
N ARG A 11 -26.38 -3.61 13.19
CA ARG A 11 -24.93 -3.77 13.01
C ARG A 11 -24.15 -2.74 13.81
N THR A 12 -24.61 -1.48 13.86
CA THR A 12 -23.97 -0.43 14.66
C THR A 12 -24.09 -0.65 16.17
N GLU A 13 -25.23 -1.16 16.66
CA GLU A 13 -25.40 -1.50 18.08
C GLU A 13 -24.48 -2.66 18.49
N ARG A 14 -24.39 -3.69 17.64
CA ARG A 14 -23.46 -4.81 17.87
C ARG A 14 -21.99 -4.38 17.81
N ALA A 15 -21.66 -3.41 16.95
CA ALA A 15 -20.31 -2.88 16.85
C ALA A 15 -19.85 -2.19 18.15
N ALA A 16 -20.76 -1.57 18.91
CA ALA A 16 -20.43 -0.99 20.22
C ALA A 16 -19.93 -2.03 21.23
N LYS A 17 -20.36 -3.29 21.12
CA LYS A 17 -19.93 -4.39 21.98
C LYS A 17 -18.67 -5.09 21.47
N THR A 18 -18.55 -5.25 20.17
CA THR A 18 -17.49 -6.06 19.53
C THR A 18 -16.30 -5.25 19.04
N GLY A 19 -16.46 -3.94 18.88
CA GLY A 19 -15.49 -3.07 18.21
C GLY A 19 -15.38 -3.32 16.70
N VAL A 20 -16.24 -4.14 16.10
CA VAL A 20 -16.22 -4.49 14.68
C VAL A 20 -17.55 -4.12 14.02
N LEU A 21 -17.48 -3.26 13.01
CA LEU A 21 -18.64 -2.83 12.23
C LEU A 21 -18.51 -3.29 10.77
N THR A 22 -19.25 -4.34 10.41
CA THR A 22 -19.27 -4.87 9.04
C THR A 22 -20.50 -4.37 8.29
N LEU A 23 -20.29 -3.54 7.28
CA LEU A 23 -21.31 -2.96 6.38
C LEU A 23 -21.10 -3.42 4.92
N SER A 24 -20.50 -4.59 4.74
CA SER A 24 -20.22 -5.20 3.44
C SER A 24 -21.49 -5.69 2.73
N ASP A 25 -21.49 -5.64 1.39
CA ASP A 25 -22.56 -6.17 0.51
C ASP A 25 -23.94 -5.57 0.76
N LEU A 26 -24.01 -4.31 1.21
CA LEU A 26 -25.26 -3.62 1.53
C LEU A 26 -25.77 -2.72 0.41
N LYS A 27 -25.13 -2.73 -0.77
CA LYS A 27 -25.44 -1.87 -1.92
C LYS A 27 -25.46 -0.38 -1.55
N ILE A 28 -24.62 0.04 -0.61
CA ILE A 28 -24.52 1.43 -0.16
C ILE A 28 -23.94 2.26 -1.30
N THR A 29 -24.67 3.29 -1.73
CA THR A 29 -24.27 4.16 -2.85
C THR A 29 -23.93 5.59 -2.44
N SER A 30 -24.40 6.02 -1.26
CA SER A 30 -24.38 7.43 -0.84
C SER A 30 -23.54 7.63 0.41
N TRP A 31 -22.43 8.37 0.27
CA TRP A 31 -21.63 8.81 1.40
C TRP A 31 -22.44 9.60 2.43
N LYS A 32 -23.32 10.51 2.01
CA LYS A 32 -24.15 11.32 2.92
C LYS A 32 -24.99 10.44 3.84
N LYS A 33 -25.68 9.45 3.26
CA LYS A 33 -26.49 8.49 4.04
C LYS A 33 -25.62 7.66 4.97
N LEU A 34 -24.50 7.14 4.48
CA LEU A 34 -23.55 6.39 5.30
C LEU A 34 -23.07 7.20 6.51
N ILE A 35 -22.60 8.42 6.28
CA ILE A 35 -22.09 9.33 7.31
C ILE A 35 -23.16 9.62 8.37
N SER A 36 -24.40 9.88 7.96
CA SER A 36 -25.51 10.08 8.92
C SER A 36 -25.80 8.86 9.80
N ARG A 37 -25.46 7.65 9.34
CA ARG A 37 -25.61 6.41 10.12
C ARG A 37 -24.41 6.17 11.03
N LEU A 38 -23.22 6.57 10.59
CA LEU A 38 -21.97 6.40 11.33
C LEU A 38 -21.70 7.53 12.34
N SER A 39 -22.43 8.64 12.31
CA SER A 39 -22.19 9.81 13.18
C SER A 39 -22.23 9.48 14.67
N ASN A 40 -23.06 8.52 15.05
CA ASN A 40 -23.24 8.12 16.45
C ASN A 40 -22.32 6.96 16.87
N VAL A 41 -21.50 6.44 15.95
CA VAL A 41 -20.57 5.35 16.22
C VAL A 41 -19.27 5.92 16.76
N GLN A 42 -19.04 5.73 18.06
CA GLN A 42 -17.90 6.35 18.77
C GLN A 42 -16.70 5.41 18.98
N SER A 43 -16.95 4.13 19.25
CA SER A 43 -15.91 3.17 19.65
C SER A 43 -15.93 1.94 18.76
N VAL A 44 -15.20 2.00 17.65
CA VAL A 44 -15.05 0.88 16.70
C VAL A 44 -13.59 0.82 16.29
N LYS A 45 -13.01 -0.38 16.38
CA LYS A 45 -11.63 -0.66 15.99
C LYS A 45 -11.53 -1.09 14.53
N THR A 46 -12.56 -1.73 13.99
CA THR A 46 -12.56 -2.22 12.61
C THR A 46 -13.86 -1.89 11.92
N ILE A 47 -13.76 -1.26 10.76
CA ILE A 47 -14.91 -1.03 9.88
C ILE A 47 -14.66 -1.64 8.51
N SER A 48 -15.66 -2.38 8.02
CA SER A 48 -15.66 -2.95 6.67
C SER A 48 -16.82 -2.35 5.88
N LEU A 49 -16.50 -1.67 4.79
CA LEU A 49 -17.43 -1.03 3.85
C LEU A 49 -17.26 -1.61 2.44
N ASP A 50 -16.65 -2.78 2.35
CA ASP A 50 -16.31 -3.44 1.09
C ASP A 50 -17.55 -3.92 0.32
N HIS A 51 -17.38 -4.17 -0.97
CA HIS A 51 -18.43 -4.68 -1.86
C HIS A 51 -19.73 -3.85 -1.80
N ASN A 52 -19.56 -2.53 -1.83
CA ASN A 52 -20.65 -1.57 -1.97
C ASN A 52 -20.52 -0.82 -3.31
N ALA A 53 -21.29 0.23 -3.50
CA ALA A 53 -21.19 1.08 -4.69
C ALA A 53 -20.92 2.55 -4.30
N LEU A 54 -20.17 2.76 -3.21
CA LEU A 54 -19.65 4.08 -2.86
C LEU A 54 -18.79 4.57 -4.01
N SER A 55 -19.11 5.74 -4.54
CA SER A 55 -18.47 6.28 -5.74
C SER A 55 -17.92 7.68 -5.49
N LYS A 56 -17.24 8.21 -6.50
CA LYS A 56 -16.63 9.55 -6.49
C LYS A 56 -15.54 9.66 -5.42
N SER A 57 -15.22 10.89 -5.02
CA SER A 57 -14.28 11.20 -3.95
C SER A 57 -14.85 10.83 -2.58
N ILE A 58 -13.99 10.33 -1.68
CA ILE A 58 -14.31 10.25 -0.25
C ILE A 58 -14.53 11.68 0.25
N PRO A 59 -15.69 12.01 0.85
CA PRO A 59 -15.96 13.37 1.31
C PRO A 59 -15.25 13.67 2.63
N ARG A 60 -14.88 14.94 2.83
CA ARG A 60 -14.23 15.41 4.07
C ARG A 60 -15.05 15.11 5.33
N SER A 61 -16.38 15.17 5.24
CA SER A 61 -17.27 14.82 6.34
C SER A 61 -17.17 13.36 6.79
N PHE A 62 -16.59 12.46 5.97
CA PHE A 62 -16.26 11.11 6.42
C PHE A 62 -15.10 11.12 7.41
N MET A 63 -14.12 12.01 7.20
CA MET A 63 -12.94 12.17 8.06
C MET A 63 -13.20 12.90 9.38
N THR A 64 -14.38 13.51 9.53
CA THR A 64 -14.80 14.18 10.77
C THR A 64 -15.54 13.26 11.73
N LEU A 65 -15.76 11.99 11.36
CA LEU A 65 -16.45 11.02 12.21
C LEU A 65 -15.60 10.64 13.44
N HIS A 66 -16.23 10.51 14.60
CA HIS A 66 -15.55 10.20 15.86
C HIS A 66 -14.80 8.86 15.85
N LEU A 67 -15.31 7.88 15.11
CA LEU A 67 -14.70 6.56 14.96
C LEU A 67 -13.23 6.60 14.50
N TRP A 68 -12.77 7.62 13.77
CA TRP A 68 -11.37 7.73 13.35
C TRP A 68 -10.38 7.83 14.51
N LYS A 69 -10.85 8.22 15.71
CA LYS A 69 -10.04 8.23 16.93
C LYS A 69 -9.78 6.83 17.50
N THR A 70 -10.61 5.85 17.16
CA THR A 70 -10.56 4.48 17.72
C THR A 70 -10.25 3.41 16.67
N LEU A 71 -10.38 3.73 15.38
CA LEU A 71 -10.10 2.82 14.29
C LEU A 71 -8.64 2.35 14.25
N VAL A 72 -8.51 1.05 14.04
CA VAL A 72 -7.26 0.32 13.79
C VAL A 72 -7.24 -0.23 12.36
N SER A 73 -8.40 -0.60 11.81
CA SER A 73 -8.50 -1.14 10.44
C SER A 73 -9.72 -0.61 9.70
N VAL A 74 -9.52 -0.21 8.44
CA VAL A 74 -10.56 0.27 7.54
C VAL A 74 -10.49 -0.48 6.23
N ASP A 75 -11.59 -1.13 5.86
CA ASP A 75 -11.76 -1.72 4.54
C ASP A 75 -12.77 -0.93 3.70
N LEU A 76 -12.30 -0.33 2.61
CA LEU A 76 -13.07 0.41 1.61
C LEU A 76 -12.99 -0.26 0.23
N SER A 77 -12.56 -1.53 0.17
CA SER A 77 -12.30 -2.22 -1.09
C SER A 77 -13.57 -2.50 -1.88
N HIS A 78 -13.43 -2.85 -3.16
CA HIS A 78 -14.53 -3.25 -4.03
C HIS A 78 -15.71 -2.26 -4.02
N ASN A 79 -15.39 -0.99 -4.21
CA ASN A 79 -16.33 0.10 -4.41
C ASN A 79 -16.04 0.79 -5.77
N ASN A 80 -16.60 1.97 -6.00
CA ASN A 80 -16.36 2.78 -7.20
C ASN A 80 -15.66 4.11 -6.84
N ILE A 81 -14.82 4.11 -5.79
CA ILE A 81 -14.14 5.32 -5.30
C ILE A 81 -13.10 5.74 -6.34
N THR A 82 -13.16 7.00 -6.76
CA THR A 82 -12.24 7.56 -7.78
C THR A 82 -11.13 8.39 -7.17
N CYS A 83 -11.31 8.85 -5.92
CA CYS A 83 -10.36 9.73 -5.25
C CYS A 83 -10.44 9.57 -3.72
N ALA A 84 -9.27 9.41 -3.09
CA ALA A 84 -9.15 9.18 -1.66
C ALA A 84 -8.17 10.16 -0.99
N CYS A 85 -7.78 11.26 -1.64
CA CYS A 85 -6.76 12.18 -1.12
C CYS A 85 -7.08 12.76 0.26
N VAL A 86 -8.37 12.91 0.60
CA VAL A 86 -8.82 13.38 1.93
C VAL A 86 -8.36 12.50 3.09
N LEU A 87 -7.98 11.25 2.83
CA LEU A 87 -7.43 10.35 3.84
C LEU A 87 -6.05 10.80 4.34
N GLY A 88 -5.25 11.46 3.51
CA GLY A 88 -3.87 11.80 3.84
C GLY A 88 -3.62 13.29 4.03
N SER A 89 -4.05 14.13 3.08
CA SER A 89 -3.98 15.59 3.21
C SER A 89 -5.39 16.16 3.13
N GLY A 90 -5.72 17.10 4.01
CA GLY A 90 -7.02 17.78 4.04
C GLY A 90 -7.30 18.70 2.84
N GLY A 91 -6.86 18.34 1.64
CA GLY A 91 -7.13 19.03 0.38
C GLY A 91 -8.62 18.97 0.00
N ALA A 92 -9.04 19.96 -0.79
CA ALA A 92 -10.45 20.28 -1.08
C ALA A 92 -11.25 19.08 -1.63
N SER A 93 -12.51 18.99 -1.22
CA SER A 93 -13.48 17.91 -1.52
C SER A 93 -13.84 17.72 -3.00
N HIS A 94 -13.26 18.53 -3.89
CA HIS A 94 -13.57 18.56 -5.32
C HIS A 94 -12.34 18.46 -6.23
N ALA A 95 -11.14 18.28 -5.66
CA ALA A 95 -9.94 18.18 -6.46
C ALA A 95 -10.00 16.97 -7.40
N SER A 96 -9.79 17.24 -8.70
CA SER A 96 -9.51 16.24 -9.71
C SER A 96 -8.29 15.40 -9.29
N PRO A 97 -8.14 14.16 -9.81
CA PRO A 97 -6.96 13.35 -9.53
C PRO A 97 -5.64 14.07 -9.82
N ASP A 98 -5.64 14.97 -10.82
CA ASP A 98 -4.48 15.77 -11.21
C ASP A 98 -4.16 16.87 -10.19
N GLU A 99 -5.18 17.53 -9.63
CA GLU A 99 -5.01 18.50 -8.53
C GLU A 99 -4.55 17.83 -7.24
N CYS A 100 -5.03 16.62 -6.93
CA CYS A 100 -4.54 15.86 -5.78
C CYS A 100 -3.10 15.35 -5.98
N ALA A 101 -2.67 15.08 -7.22
CA ALA A 101 -1.26 14.80 -7.53
C ALA A 101 -0.38 16.04 -7.32
N ALA A 102 -0.83 17.24 -7.71
CA ALA A 102 -0.11 18.50 -7.52
C ALA A 102 -0.03 18.92 -6.03
N ALA A 103 -1.09 18.69 -5.25
CA ALA A 103 -1.13 19.01 -3.82
C ALA A 103 -0.13 18.20 -2.96
N SER A 104 0.40 17.08 -3.47
CA SER A 104 1.43 16.24 -2.83
C SER A 104 2.75 16.97 -2.53
N SER A 105 3.00 18.08 -3.22
CA SER A 105 4.21 18.91 -3.09
C SER A 105 4.07 20.03 -2.05
N ALA A 106 2.84 20.34 -1.60
CA ALA A 106 2.60 21.37 -0.60
C ALA A 106 2.76 20.79 0.82
N THR A 107 3.63 21.41 1.61
CA THR A 107 3.86 21.10 3.03
C THR A 107 2.56 21.32 3.80
N VAL A 108 1.88 20.24 4.18
CA VAL A 108 0.72 20.37 5.10
C VAL A 108 1.28 20.65 6.48
N SER A 109 1.12 21.90 6.93
CA SER A 109 1.31 22.29 8.33
C SER A 109 0.50 21.36 9.21
N GLN A 110 1.18 20.81 10.21
CA GLN A 110 0.65 19.89 11.21
C GLN A 110 -0.61 20.50 11.86
N THR A 111 -1.80 20.11 11.40
CA THR A 111 -2.99 20.29 12.23
C THR A 111 -2.90 19.22 13.31
N SER A 112 -2.48 19.69 14.48
CA SER A 112 -2.47 19.00 15.75
C SER A 112 -3.78 18.25 16.03
N GLU A 113 -3.66 17.18 16.81
CA GLU A 113 -4.75 16.51 17.54
C GLU A 113 -5.70 15.60 16.76
N ALA A 114 -5.15 14.48 16.28
CA ALA A 114 -5.62 13.13 16.63
C ALA A 114 -4.69 12.11 15.98
N THR A 115 -3.80 11.50 16.76
CA THR A 115 -3.02 10.32 16.31
C THR A 115 -3.98 9.14 16.22
N SER A 116 -4.70 9.06 15.11
CA SER A 116 -5.51 7.89 14.80
C SER A 116 -4.61 6.65 14.86
N GLY A 117 -5.04 5.64 15.61
CA GLY A 117 -4.34 4.36 15.77
C GLY A 117 -4.50 3.44 14.56
N LEU A 118 -4.81 3.99 13.38
CA LEU A 118 -5.03 3.22 12.17
C LEU A 118 -3.75 2.50 11.77
N GLU A 119 -3.82 1.17 11.70
CA GLU A 119 -2.72 0.29 11.33
C GLU A 119 -2.92 -0.33 9.95
N THR A 120 -4.16 -0.53 9.50
CA THR A 120 -4.47 -1.16 8.20
C THR A 120 -5.49 -0.36 7.39
N LEU A 121 -5.17 -0.13 6.13
CA LEU A 121 -6.07 0.51 5.16
C LEU A 121 -6.14 -0.33 3.88
N ASN A 122 -7.36 -0.73 3.50
CA ASN A 122 -7.63 -1.43 2.25
C ASN A 122 -8.48 -0.56 1.30
N LEU A 123 -7.95 -0.29 0.11
CA LEU A 123 -8.53 0.52 -0.97
C LEU A 123 -8.65 -0.27 -2.29
N SER A 124 -8.48 -1.59 -2.24
CA SER A 124 -8.43 -2.46 -3.44
C SER A 124 -9.73 -2.44 -4.24
N GLY A 125 -9.69 -2.80 -5.53
CA GLY A 125 -10.91 -2.98 -6.32
C GLY A 125 -11.73 -1.71 -6.57
N ASN A 126 -11.10 -0.54 -6.48
CA ASN A 126 -11.72 0.77 -6.72
C ASN A 126 -11.35 1.33 -8.11
N ALA A 127 -11.59 2.62 -8.35
CA ALA A 127 -11.21 3.33 -9.58
C ALA A 127 -10.21 4.45 -9.28
N LEU A 128 -9.30 4.23 -8.33
CA LEU A 128 -8.27 5.20 -7.95
C LEU A 128 -7.21 5.30 -9.05
N SER A 129 -6.77 6.53 -9.36
CA SER A 129 -5.60 6.78 -10.21
C SER A 129 -4.39 7.32 -9.43
N VAL A 130 -4.58 7.70 -8.16
CA VAL A 130 -3.55 8.30 -7.30
C VAL A 130 -3.74 7.78 -5.86
N LEU A 131 -2.65 7.42 -5.18
CA LEU A 131 -2.67 7.08 -3.75
C LEU A 131 -2.80 8.35 -2.89
N PRO A 132 -3.40 8.29 -1.69
CA PRO A 132 -3.52 9.47 -0.84
C PRO A 132 -2.14 9.91 -0.35
N ALA A 133 -1.72 11.13 -0.70
CA ALA A 133 -0.46 11.69 -0.23
C ALA A 133 -0.49 11.94 1.29
N ASN A 134 0.66 11.83 1.96
CA ASN A 134 0.83 12.09 3.39
C ASN A 134 0.03 11.17 4.34
N LEU A 135 -0.33 9.96 3.91
CA LEU A 135 -0.99 8.99 4.80
C LEU A 135 -0.17 8.70 6.05
N ALA A 136 1.15 8.56 5.92
CA ALA A 136 2.03 8.30 7.05
C ALA A 136 2.06 9.44 8.09
N ALA A 137 1.87 10.69 7.65
CA ALA A 137 1.80 11.84 8.55
C ALA A 137 0.47 11.90 9.30
N ARG A 138 -0.63 11.56 8.62
CA ARG A 138 -1.98 11.53 9.22
C ARG A 138 -2.19 10.32 10.14
N PHE A 139 -1.65 9.17 9.74
CA PHE A 139 -1.75 7.88 10.41
C PHE A 139 -0.34 7.37 10.76
N PRO A 140 0.29 7.90 11.82
CA PRO A 140 1.67 7.55 12.17
C PRO A 140 1.84 6.07 12.56
N SER A 141 0.76 5.38 12.92
CA SER A 141 0.75 3.94 13.24
C SER A 141 0.46 3.03 12.04
N LEU A 142 0.30 3.57 10.82
CA LEU A 142 -0.11 2.80 9.65
C LEU A 142 0.98 1.81 9.23
N LYS A 143 0.67 0.52 9.33
CA LYS A 143 1.58 -0.60 9.02
C LYS A 143 1.31 -1.24 7.67
N ARG A 144 0.06 -1.21 7.20
CA ARG A 144 -0.35 -1.93 5.98
C ARG A 144 -1.26 -1.10 5.09
N ILE A 145 -0.89 -1.01 3.82
CA ILE A 145 -1.74 -0.47 2.75
C ILE A 145 -1.94 -1.53 1.68
N VAL A 146 -3.20 -1.83 1.36
CA VAL A 146 -3.58 -2.70 0.24
C VAL A 146 -4.38 -1.87 -0.75
N CYS A 147 -3.87 -1.72 -1.97
CA CYS A 147 -4.51 -0.95 -3.04
C CYS A 147 -4.30 -1.67 -4.39
N LYS A 148 -4.74 -2.94 -4.43
CA LYS A 148 -4.63 -3.81 -5.60
C LYS A 148 -5.89 -3.77 -6.47
N ASP A 149 -5.81 -4.29 -7.68
CA ASP A 149 -6.97 -4.49 -8.58
C ASP A 149 -7.74 -3.19 -8.85
N ASN A 150 -7.05 -2.04 -8.92
CA ASN A 150 -7.69 -0.78 -9.25
C ASN A 150 -7.98 -0.70 -10.75
N ARG A 151 -9.19 -0.27 -11.09
CA ARG A 151 -9.70 -0.23 -12.48
C ARG A 151 -9.07 0.87 -13.33
N ARG A 152 -8.35 1.81 -12.70
CA ARG A 152 -7.58 2.85 -13.38
C ARG A 152 -6.10 2.62 -13.08
N PRO A 153 -5.21 2.89 -14.05
CA PRO A 153 -3.77 2.89 -13.79
C PRO A 153 -3.43 3.86 -12.66
N LEU A 154 -2.75 3.38 -11.63
CA LEU A 154 -2.20 4.21 -10.57
C LEU A 154 -0.97 4.95 -11.08
N ASN A 155 -0.82 6.19 -10.65
CA ASN A 155 0.42 6.94 -10.82
C ASN A 155 1.48 6.42 -9.83
N GLY A 156 2.54 5.81 -10.35
CA GLY A 156 3.65 5.24 -9.56
C GLY A 156 4.43 6.24 -8.71
N GLY A 157 4.41 7.53 -9.06
CA GLY A 157 5.04 8.60 -8.27
C GLY A 157 4.28 8.97 -7.00
N SER A 158 3.02 8.53 -6.86
CA SER A 158 2.19 8.83 -5.68
C SER A 158 2.60 8.06 -4.43
N LEU A 159 3.36 6.96 -4.57
CA LEU A 159 3.74 6.12 -3.43
C LEU A 159 4.75 6.81 -2.50
N ALA A 160 5.77 7.46 -3.05
CA ALA A 160 6.73 8.25 -2.26
C ALA A 160 6.02 9.38 -1.47
N ALA A 161 5.05 10.05 -2.09
CA ALA A 161 4.26 11.09 -1.42
C ALA A 161 3.33 10.51 -0.34
N CYS A 162 2.78 9.32 -0.57
CA CYS A 162 1.93 8.60 0.38
C CYS A 162 2.69 8.18 1.65
N LEU A 163 3.92 7.67 1.49
CA LEU A 163 4.68 7.00 2.54
C LEU A 163 5.78 7.85 3.18
N ARG A 164 5.92 9.11 2.77
CA ARG A 164 7.00 10.03 3.18
C ARG A 164 7.33 9.88 4.67
N GLN A 165 8.57 9.44 4.95
CA GLN A 165 9.14 9.27 6.30
C GLN A 165 8.36 8.34 7.25
N SER A 166 7.57 7.41 6.73
CA SER A 166 6.88 6.43 7.58
C SER A 166 7.87 5.57 8.36
N LYS A 167 7.74 5.58 9.68
CA LYS A 167 8.53 4.72 10.58
C LYS A 167 7.83 3.40 10.91
N SER A 168 6.56 3.26 10.53
CA SER A 168 5.69 2.14 10.92
C SER A 168 5.25 1.28 9.75
N MET A 169 5.31 1.77 8.50
CA MET A 169 4.87 1.02 7.33
C MET A 169 5.67 -0.27 7.18
N GLU A 170 4.97 -1.40 7.13
CA GLU A 170 5.54 -2.74 7.03
C GLU A 170 5.22 -3.43 5.69
N SER A 171 4.01 -3.25 5.17
CA SER A 171 3.55 -3.99 3.97
C SER A 171 2.74 -3.08 3.04
N VAL A 172 3.12 -3.09 1.77
CA VAL A 172 2.45 -2.36 0.69
C VAL A 172 2.12 -3.34 -0.43
N ASN A 173 0.85 -3.39 -0.83
CA ASN A 173 0.41 -4.19 -1.96
C ASN A 173 -0.32 -3.31 -2.98
N LEU A 174 0.28 -3.16 -4.17
CA LEU A 174 -0.25 -2.41 -5.31
C LEU A 174 -0.38 -3.32 -6.56
N SER A 175 -0.64 -4.61 -6.35
CA SER A 175 -0.73 -5.58 -7.44
C SER A 175 -1.86 -5.22 -8.40
N ASN A 176 -1.69 -5.50 -9.70
CA ASN A 176 -2.73 -5.30 -10.71
C ASN A 176 -3.36 -3.91 -10.67
N SER A 177 -2.52 -2.87 -10.63
CA SER A 177 -2.96 -1.47 -10.58
C SER A 177 -2.41 -0.65 -11.75
N GLY A 178 -1.98 -1.32 -12.83
CA GLY A 178 -1.52 -0.67 -14.07
C GLY A 178 -0.26 0.18 -13.91
N LEU A 179 0.55 -0.03 -12.87
CA LEU A 179 1.79 0.71 -12.65
C LEU A 179 2.78 0.44 -13.79
N THR A 180 3.44 1.49 -14.28
CA THR A 180 4.50 1.38 -15.30
C THR A 180 5.90 1.66 -14.73
N SER A 181 5.96 2.37 -13.62
CA SER A 181 7.14 2.59 -12.79
C SER A 181 6.69 2.74 -11.33
N VAL A 182 7.61 2.62 -10.39
CA VAL A 182 7.36 2.94 -8.98
C VAL A 182 8.62 3.58 -8.40
N VAL A 183 8.42 4.59 -7.55
CA VAL A 183 9.49 5.24 -6.80
C VAL A 183 9.02 5.35 -5.35
N LEU A 184 9.76 4.74 -4.43
CA LEU A 184 9.44 4.79 -2.99
C LEU A 184 10.12 5.99 -2.31
N LEU A 185 11.36 6.30 -2.71
CA LEU A 185 12.16 7.37 -2.11
C LEU A 185 12.79 8.23 -3.20
N LYS A 186 12.69 9.55 -3.03
CA LYS A 186 13.28 10.55 -3.94
C LYS A 186 14.61 11.10 -3.44
N ASP A 187 14.85 10.98 -2.14
CA ASP A 187 16.01 11.57 -1.48
C ASP A 187 16.62 10.59 -0.48
N GLU A 188 17.91 10.76 -0.24
CA GLU A 188 18.69 9.97 0.70
C GLU A 188 18.36 10.24 2.18
N LYS A 189 17.63 11.32 2.48
CA LYS A 189 17.28 11.68 3.86
C LYS A 189 16.05 10.93 4.34
N SER A 190 15.29 10.37 3.41
CA SER A 190 14.09 9.59 3.65
C SER A 190 14.43 8.10 3.73
N MET A 191 13.90 7.43 4.75
CA MET A 191 14.07 5.99 4.97
C MET A 191 12.74 5.36 5.33
N LEU A 192 12.59 4.08 5.03
CA LEU A 192 11.43 3.27 5.41
C LEU A 192 11.92 2.08 6.25
N PRO A 193 12.31 2.32 7.51
CA PRO A 193 13.08 1.35 8.30
C PRO A 193 12.30 0.09 8.65
N SER A 194 10.97 0.17 8.69
CA SER A 194 10.09 -0.93 9.10
C SER A 194 9.48 -1.70 7.93
N MET A 195 9.74 -1.28 6.69
CA MET A 195 9.14 -1.92 5.51
C MET A 195 9.71 -3.32 5.36
N LYS A 196 8.83 -4.33 5.32
CA LYS A 196 9.16 -5.76 5.24
C LYS A 196 8.76 -6.35 3.90
N GLU A 197 7.68 -5.87 3.31
CA GLU A 197 7.08 -6.47 2.13
C GLU A 197 6.54 -5.43 1.14
N LEU A 198 6.88 -5.63 -0.13
CA LEU A 198 6.42 -4.85 -1.26
C LEU A 198 5.88 -5.79 -2.35
N ILE A 199 4.57 -5.77 -2.56
CA ILE A 199 3.91 -6.63 -3.56
C ILE A 199 3.41 -5.76 -4.71
N LEU A 200 3.94 -6.00 -5.90
CA LEU A 200 3.70 -5.21 -7.10
C LEU A 200 3.37 -6.11 -8.31
N SER A 201 2.94 -7.34 -8.09
CA SER A 201 2.63 -8.31 -9.13
C SER A 201 1.57 -7.81 -10.12
N SER A 202 1.58 -8.34 -11.34
CA SER A 202 0.61 -8.08 -12.41
C SER A 202 0.49 -6.59 -12.77
N ASN A 203 1.58 -5.83 -12.64
CA ASN A 203 1.68 -4.48 -13.18
C ASN A 203 2.32 -4.48 -14.57
N ASN A 204 2.48 -3.30 -15.17
CA ASN A 204 3.01 -3.11 -16.52
C ASN A 204 4.37 -2.39 -16.47
N PHE A 205 5.24 -2.79 -15.53
CA PHE A 205 6.53 -2.15 -15.33
C PHE A 205 7.35 -2.21 -16.60
N LYS A 206 7.86 -1.06 -17.06
CA LYS A 206 8.73 -0.97 -18.23
C LYS A 206 10.12 -0.50 -17.85
N GLY A 207 11.14 -1.00 -18.53
CA GLY A 207 12.52 -0.58 -18.29
C GLY A 207 13.08 -1.15 -17.00
N THR A 208 13.63 -0.30 -16.14
CA THR A 208 14.32 -0.71 -14.92
C THR A 208 13.44 -0.57 -13.68
N PHE A 209 13.32 -1.63 -12.89
CA PHE A 209 12.73 -1.54 -11.56
C PHE A 209 13.78 -1.02 -10.57
N SER A 210 13.46 0.09 -9.88
CA SER A 210 14.25 0.62 -8.78
C SER A 210 13.35 1.00 -7.60
N LEU A 211 13.89 0.90 -6.38
CA LEU A 211 13.23 1.37 -5.17
C LEU A 211 13.41 2.90 -4.98
N THR A 212 14.43 3.49 -5.60
CA THR A 212 14.84 4.88 -5.37
C THR A 212 14.96 5.64 -6.70
N GLU A 213 14.67 6.94 -6.69
CA GLU A 213 14.81 7.77 -7.91
C GLU A 213 16.28 8.08 -8.23
N THR A 214 17.11 8.21 -7.21
CA THR A 214 18.55 8.42 -7.32
C THR A 214 19.31 7.12 -7.08
N GLN A 215 20.53 7.00 -7.61
CA GLN A 215 21.43 5.89 -7.28
C GLN A 215 21.97 6.05 -5.86
N ILE A 216 21.14 5.67 -4.89
CA ILE A 216 21.48 5.70 -3.48
C ILE A 216 22.33 4.47 -3.17
N GLN A 217 23.58 4.66 -2.75
CA GLN A 217 24.49 3.55 -2.39
C GLN A 217 24.51 3.28 -0.88
N LYS A 218 23.33 3.28 -0.25
CA LYS A 218 23.17 2.95 1.18
C LYS A 218 21.87 2.22 1.46
N SER A 219 21.83 1.58 2.62
CA SER A 219 20.63 0.91 3.13
C SER A 219 19.56 1.94 3.50
N VAL A 220 18.44 1.93 2.75
CA VAL A 220 17.27 2.78 2.97
C VAL A 220 16.02 1.96 3.34
N PHE A 221 16.07 0.65 3.09
CA PHE A 221 15.07 -0.35 3.46
C PHE A 221 15.71 -1.48 4.27
N PRO A 222 16.25 -1.21 5.47
CA PRO A 222 17.01 -2.17 6.24
C PRO A 222 16.22 -3.44 6.62
N SER A 223 14.89 -3.36 6.71
CA SER A 223 14.04 -4.51 7.09
C SER A 223 13.33 -5.18 5.92
N LEU A 224 13.55 -4.73 4.67
CA LEU A 224 12.79 -5.22 3.52
C LEU A 224 13.25 -6.64 3.19
N ARG A 225 12.32 -7.59 3.29
CA ARG A 225 12.57 -9.02 3.13
C ARG A 225 12.00 -9.56 1.84
N ARG A 226 10.88 -9.01 1.37
CA ARG A 226 10.14 -9.55 0.24
C ARG A 226 9.73 -8.47 -0.77
N VAL A 227 10.10 -8.68 -2.02
CA VAL A 227 9.66 -7.92 -3.18
C VAL A 227 9.05 -8.88 -4.19
N VAL A 228 7.84 -8.58 -4.68
CA VAL A 228 7.13 -9.42 -5.64
C VAL A 228 6.82 -8.60 -6.89
N LEU A 229 7.36 -9.02 -8.03
CA LEU A 229 7.21 -8.34 -9.32
C LEU A 229 6.61 -9.25 -10.39
N ASP A 230 6.10 -10.42 -10.01
CA ASP A 230 5.50 -11.41 -10.91
C ASP A 230 4.61 -10.75 -11.95
N ALA A 231 4.82 -11.03 -13.23
CA ALA A 231 3.96 -10.52 -14.29
C ALA A 231 3.94 -11.51 -15.45
N PRO A 232 2.82 -11.71 -16.15
CA PRO A 232 2.71 -12.70 -17.22
C PRO A 232 3.37 -12.27 -18.56
N LYS A 233 4.09 -11.14 -18.60
CA LYS A 233 4.65 -10.56 -19.83
C LYS A 233 6.01 -9.91 -19.54
N ASP A 234 6.90 -10.00 -20.54
CA ASP A 234 8.22 -9.36 -20.57
C ASP A 234 8.14 -7.84 -20.72
N THR A 235 7.65 -7.17 -19.70
CA THR A 235 7.63 -5.70 -19.69
C THR A 235 8.85 -5.14 -18.96
N LEU A 236 9.36 -5.86 -17.96
CA LEU A 236 10.52 -5.46 -17.17
C LEU A 236 11.81 -5.80 -17.91
N SER A 237 12.66 -4.81 -18.15
CA SER A 237 13.92 -4.99 -18.87
C SER A 237 15.11 -5.24 -17.93
N GLU A 238 15.11 -4.58 -16.76
CA GLU A 238 16.23 -4.60 -15.82
C GLU A 238 15.77 -4.42 -14.36
N ILE A 239 16.63 -4.82 -13.43
CA ILE A 239 16.48 -4.57 -11.99
C ILE A 239 17.68 -3.73 -11.56
N ASP A 240 17.44 -2.70 -10.75
CA ASP A 240 18.49 -1.80 -10.26
C ASP A 240 19.62 -2.60 -9.60
N PRO A 241 20.88 -2.44 -10.04
CA PRO A 241 22.02 -3.14 -9.46
C PRO A 241 22.25 -2.82 -7.96
N ASN A 242 21.69 -1.72 -7.46
CA ASN A 242 21.78 -1.33 -6.04
C ASN A 242 20.68 -1.92 -5.17
N LEU A 243 19.77 -2.76 -5.70
CA LEU A 243 18.65 -3.32 -4.94
C LEU A 243 19.09 -3.92 -3.59
N TYR A 244 20.12 -4.77 -3.59
CA TYR A 244 20.64 -5.41 -2.38
C TYR A 244 21.50 -4.47 -1.51
N THR A 245 21.99 -3.37 -2.06
CA THR A 245 22.61 -2.28 -1.28
C THR A 245 21.54 -1.48 -0.53
N ASN A 246 20.38 -1.25 -1.16
CA ASN A 246 19.26 -0.51 -0.57
C ASN A 246 18.45 -1.34 0.41
N ALA A 247 18.35 -2.65 0.18
CA ALA A 247 17.61 -3.62 0.98
C ALA A 247 18.50 -4.82 1.33
N PRO A 248 19.42 -4.66 2.31
CA PRO A 248 20.40 -5.70 2.65
C PRO A 248 19.78 -6.97 3.26
N ASP A 249 18.56 -6.91 3.80
CA ASP A 249 17.86 -8.07 4.37
C ASP A 249 16.92 -8.76 3.36
N LEU A 250 16.96 -8.35 2.08
CA LEU A 250 16.07 -8.86 1.03
C LEU A 250 16.38 -10.33 0.78
N ASN A 251 15.42 -11.20 1.07
CA ASN A 251 15.56 -12.65 0.98
C ASN A 251 14.51 -13.31 0.08
N SER A 252 13.63 -12.53 -0.53
CA SER A 252 12.66 -13.00 -1.50
C SER A 252 12.45 -11.92 -2.54
N LEU A 253 12.87 -12.21 -3.78
CA LEU A 253 12.60 -11.41 -4.96
C LEU A 253 11.93 -12.35 -5.96
N SER A 254 10.63 -12.15 -6.18
CA SER A 254 9.84 -13.01 -7.05
C SER A 254 9.65 -12.33 -8.40
N LEU A 255 10.06 -13.00 -9.47
CA LEU A 255 9.94 -12.53 -10.86
C LEU A 255 9.10 -13.50 -11.71
N VAL A 256 8.26 -14.30 -11.05
CA VAL A 256 7.55 -15.41 -11.69
C VAL A 256 6.69 -14.91 -12.85
N GLY A 257 6.81 -15.60 -13.98
CA GLY A 257 6.00 -15.36 -15.17
C GLY A 257 6.61 -14.36 -16.16
N HIS A 258 7.70 -13.67 -15.80
CA HIS A 258 8.51 -12.94 -16.78
C HIS A 258 9.25 -13.97 -17.65
N GLY A 259 9.05 -13.95 -18.96
CA GLY A 259 9.78 -14.77 -19.92
C GLY A 259 11.29 -14.47 -19.97
N ASN A 260 11.73 -13.30 -19.49
CA ASN A 260 13.14 -12.94 -19.32
C ASN A 260 13.66 -13.05 -17.87
N GLU A 261 12.95 -13.74 -16.98
CA GLU A 261 13.29 -13.93 -15.56
C GLU A 261 14.75 -14.35 -15.34
N GLU A 262 15.21 -15.39 -16.02
CA GLU A 262 16.58 -15.92 -15.87
C GLU A 262 17.63 -14.86 -16.23
N LYS A 263 17.42 -14.12 -17.32
CA LYS A 263 18.31 -13.05 -17.77
C LYS A 263 18.35 -11.88 -16.78
N LEU A 264 17.22 -11.52 -16.18
CA LEU A 264 17.16 -10.48 -15.14
C LEU A 264 17.96 -10.92 -13.91
N MET A 265 17.79 -12.16 -13.48
CA MET A 265 18.51 -12.72 -12.33
C MET A 265 20.00 -12.88 -12.59
N GLU A 266 20.41 -13.32 -13.78
CA GLU A 266 21.83 -13.42 -14.15
C GLU A 266 22.52 -12.05 -14.08
N LYS A 267 21.91 -11.01 -14.68
CA LYS A 267 22.41 -9.63 -14.59
C LYS A 267 22.54 -9.20 -13.13
N LEU A 268 21.50 -9.39 -12.32
CA LEU A 268 21.49 -8.99 -10.92
C LEU A 268 22.56 -9.74 -10.11
N ARG A 269 22.75 -11.04 -10.36
CA ARG A 269 23.80 -11.86 -9.73
C ARG A 269 25.20 -11.37 -10.07
N SER A 270 25.43 -10.79 -11.24
CA SER A 270 26.75 -10.25 -11.61
C SER A 270 27.13 -8.96 -10.86
N THR A 271 26.19 -8.34 -10.15
CA THR A 271 26.42 -7.06 -9.46
C THR A 271 27.22 -7.21 -8.17
N ALA A 272 28.05 -6.22 -7.85
CA ALA A 272 28.82 -6.21 -6.60
C ALA A 272 27.92 -6.19 -5.35
N GLY A 273 26.77 -5.52 -5.41
CA GLY A 273 25.78 -5.48 -4.33
C GLY A 273 25.23 -6.87 -4.01
N TYR A 274 24.88 -7.65 -5.03
CA TYR A 274 24.42 -9.03 -4.86
C TYR A 274 25.51 -9.94 -4.30
N GLN A 275 26.74 -9.87 -4.83
CA GLN A 275 27.84 -10.73 -4.37
C GLN A 275 28.16 -10.51 -2.89
N ARG A 276 28.25 -9.25 -2.45
CA ARG A 276 28.43 -8.90 -1.04
C ARG A 276 27.25 -9.39 -0.17
N TRP A 277 26.03 -9.23 -0.67
CA TRP A 277 24.84 -9.72 0.04
C TRP A 277 24.88 -11.25 0.22
N ARG A 278 25.27 -11.99 -0.82
CA ARG A 278 25.38 -13.45 -0.82
C ARG A 278 26.42 -13.94 0.20
N GLU A 279 27.58 -13.28 0.28
CA GLU A 279 28.62 -13.57 1.28
C GLU A 279 28.07 -13.43 2.70
N ASN A 280 27.30 -12.36 2.96
CA ASN A 280 26.72 -12.10 4.28
C ASN A 280 25.58 -13.07 4.67
N HIS A 281 24.98 -13.77 3.71
CA HIS A 281 23.81 -14.63 3.91
C HIS A 281 24.08 -16.12 3.60
N VAL A 282 25.36 -16.52 3.52
CA VAL A 282 25.75 -17.87 3.09
C VAL A 282 25.12 -18.97 3.95
N ASP A 283 25.05 -18.77 5.26
CA ASP A 283 24.47 -19.75 6.20
C ASP A 283 22.96 -19.92 6.03
N GLN A 284 22.26 -18.85 5.65
CA GLN A 284 20.83 -18.90 5.39
C GLN A 284 20.55 -19.60 4.05
N ILE A 285 21.35 -19.29 3.03
CA ILE A 285 21.28 -19.95 1.71
C ILE A 285 21.54 -21.45 1.85
N ASN A 286 22.61 -21.83 2.57
CA ASN A 286 22.99 -23.22 2.79
C ASN A 286 21.89 -24.00 3.53
N ARG A 287 21.27 -23.41 4.56
CA ARG A 287 20.13 -24.02 5.28
C ARG A 287 18.90 -24.22 4.38
N GLN A 288 18.62 -23.29 3.47
CA GLN A 288 17.53 -23.46 2.52
C GLN A 288 17.83 -24.58 1.50
N LEU A 289 19.03 -24.61 0.91
CA LEU A 289 19.44 -25.68 0.00
C LEU A 289 19.32 -27.08 0.62
N GLN A 290 19.70 -27.22 1.90
CA GLN A 290 19.59 -28.48 2.64
C GLN A 290 18.14 -28.90 2.91
N SER A 291 17.19 -27.96 3.00
CA SER A 291 15.80 -28.25 3.37
C SER A 291 14.87 -28.41 2.17
N THR A 292 15.10 -27.68 1.08
CA THR A 292 14.20 -27.66 -0.08
C THR A 292 14.81 -28.24 -1.35
N GLY A 293 16.10 -28.63 -1.37
CA GLY A 293 16.81 -29.11 -2.57
C GLY A 293 17.09 -28.01 -3.60
N GLU A 294 16.36 -26.90 -3.53
CA GLU A 294 16.53 -25.66 -4.29
C GLU A 294 16.58 -24.48 -3.34
N ALA A 295 17.44 -23.50 -3.58
CA ALA A 295 17.38 -22.24 -2.86
C ALA A 295 16.20 -21.43 -3.44
N LYS A 296 15.02 -21.47 -2.81
CA LYS A 296 13.89 -20.58 -3.17
C LYS A 296 14.20 -19.09 -3.09
N LEU A 297 15.36 -18.72 -2.55
CA LEU A 297 16.01 -17.41 -2.72
C LEU A 297 16.36 -17.07 -4.19
N MET A 298 16.14 -17.97 -5.15
CA MET A 298 16.62 -17.86 -6.54
C MET A 298 15.54 -17.85 -7.65
N SER A 299 14.24 -17.80 -7.31
CA SER A 299 13.11 -17.69 -8.26
C SER A 299 12.00 -16.75 -7.75
#